data_AF-A0A327Y2P7-F1
#
_entry.id   AF-A0A327Y2P7-F1
#
_cell.length_a   1.000
_cell.length_b   1.000
_cell.length_c   1.000
_cell.angle_alpha   90.00
_cell.angle_beta   90.00
_cell.angle_gamma   90.00
#
_symmetry.space_group_name_H-M   'P 1'
#
loop_
_entity.id
_entity.type
_entity.pdbx_description
1 polymer ?
#
loop_
_entity_poly.entity_id
_entity_poly.type
_entity_poly.pdbx_seq_one_letter_code
_entity_poly.pdbx_strand_id
1 'polypeptide(L)'
;MTEIDELQGRMVRALDRIAQGVDLLGPLTAQVPDPEPDSVPETVPEPELETPQAQDTGPAPADDGTSAAEVARLSELLEEEKLANAQLEERNRTLNARLSEAPAAPVPDAALQEQLAAQRESMADLDAELSRLRLSNDMLRKTCEQLRAALQAGLGEPHLINQAMLAELESLRADRSVERAEVRAVLDAIEPVLSEVSGIPMPEEAVQ
;
A
#
# COMPACT_ATOMS: atom_id res chain seq x y z
N MET A 1 -19.48 -28.25 1.44
CA MET A 1 -20.21 -27.08 0.85
C MET A 1 -20.52 -26.03 1.92
N THR A 2 -20.97 -26.42 3.12
CA THR A 2 -21.28 -25.50 4.23
C THR A 2 -20.11 -24.63 4.72
N GLU A 3 -18.88 -25.15 4.70
CA GLU A 3 -17.68 -24.38 5.10
C GLU A 3 -17.34 -23.24 4.13
N ILE A 4 -17.65 -23.41 2.84
CA ILE A 4 -17.43 -22.38 1.82
C ILE A 4 -18.42 -21.21 2.03
N ASP A 5 -19.68 -21.52 2.34
CA ASP A 5 -20.70 -20.51 2.62
C ASP A 5 -20.38 -19.71 3.90
N GLU A 6 -19.81 -20.38 4.92
CA GLU A 6 -19.36 -19.72 6.15
C GLU A 6 -18.15 -18.81 5.90
N LEU A 7 -17.18 -19.25 5.08
CA LEU A 7 -16.04 -18.44 4.67
C LEU A 7 -16.45 -17.25 3.81
N GLN A 8 -17.38 -17.43 2.87
CA GLN A 8 -17.93 -16.35 2.06
C GLN A 8 -18.67 -15.33 2.92
N GLY A 9 -19.50 -15.78 3.88
CA GLY A 9 -20.18 -14.90 4.82
C GLY A 9 -19.21 -14.11 5.71
N ARG A 10 -18.08 -14.71 6.09
CA ARG A 10 -17.01 -14.03 6.84
C ARG A 10 -16.26 -13.01 5.99
N MET A 11 -15.92 -13.34 4.74
CA MET A 11 -15.27 -12.39 3.82
C MET A 11 -16.12 -11.17 3.55
N VAL A 12 -17.41 -11.33 3.25
CA VAL A 12 -18.31 -10.21 2.96
C VAL A 12 -18.37 -9.25 4.15
N ARG A 13 -18.49 -9.78 5.38
CA ARG A 13 -18.47 -8.97 6.60
C ARG A 13 -17.13 -8.29 6.87
N ALA A 14 -16.01 -8.93 6.51
CA ALA A 14 -14.69 -8.35 6.62
C ALA A 14 -14.50 -7.18 5.63
N LEU A 15 -14.97 -7.34 4.39
CA LEU A 15 -14.92 -6.32 3.36
C LEU A 15 -15.79 -5.11 3.71
N ASP A 16 -17.01 -5.32 4.23
CA ASP A 16 -17.88 -4.22 4.68
C ASP A 16 -17.24 -3.40 5.82
N ARG A 17 -16.55 -4.07 6.75
CA ARG A 17 -15.84 -3.39 7.84
C ARG A 17 -14.63 -2.59 7.33
N ILE A 18 -13.91 -3.11 6.35
CA ILE A 18 -12.78 -2.43 5.73
C ILE A 18 -13.27 -1.20 4.95
N ALA A 19 -14.35 -1.32 4.17
CA ALA A 19 -14.96 -0.21 3.45
C ALA A 19 -15.33 0.94 4.42
N GLN A 20 -16.01 0.61 5.52
CA GLN A 20 -16.35 1.58 6.57
C GLN A 20 -15.12 2.21 7.24
N GLY A 21 -14.02 1.45 7.39
CA GLY A 21 -12.76 1.96 7.93
C GLY A 21 -12.01 2.88 6.97
N VAL A 22 -12.11 2.64 5.66
CA VAL A 22 -11.50 3.47 4.61
C VAL A 22 -12.24 4.81 4.48
N ASP A 23 -13.57 4.82 4.65
CA ASP A 23 -14.36 6.06 4.64
C ASP A 23 -14.01 6.99 5.83
N LEU A 24 -13.59 6.43 6.96
CA LEU A 24 -13.11 7.20 8.12
C LEU A 24 -11.70 7.78 7.91
N LEU A 25 -10.92 7.19 7.00
CA LEU A 25 -9.59 7.64 6.58
C LEU A 25 -9.65 8.53 5.34
N GLY A 26 -10.71 9.35 5.22
CA GLY A 26 -10.95 10.27 4.11
C GLY A 26 -9.68 10.95 3.60
N PRO A 27 -9.62 11.30 2.30
CA PRO A 27 -8.38 11.49 1.56
C PRO A 27 -7.40 12.35 2.34
N LEU A 28 -6.19 11.82 2.56
CA LEU A 28 -5.03 12.55 3.05
C LEU A 28 -4.60 13.61 2.02
N THR A 29 -5.46 14.58 1.72
CA THR A 29 -5.06 15.87 1.19
C THR A 29 -4.55 16.67 2.38
N ALA A 30 -3.35 16.31 2.83
CA ALA A 30 -2.53 17.19 3.63
C ALA A 30 -2.30 18.47 2.80
N GLN A 31 -2.96 19.56 3.20
CA GLN A 31 -2.48 20.88 2.88
C GLN A 31 -1.10 20.99 3.53
N VAL A 32 -0.06 20.97 2.72
CA VAL A 32 1.30 21.33 3.11
C VAL A 32 1.36 22.86 3.01
N PRO A 33 1.49 23.61 4.11
CA PRO A 33 1.85 25.02 4.02
C PRO A 33 3.32 25.12 3.59
N ASP A 34 3.60 25.99 2.61
CA ASP A 34 4.96 26.28 2.13
C ASP A 34 5.89 26.72 3.28
N PRO A 35 7.19 26.32 3.26
CA PRO A 35 8.15 26.76 4.27
C PRO A 35 8.69 28.17 3.97
N GLU A 36 8.47 29.10 4.89
CA GLU A 36 9.21 30.37 4.97
C GLU A 36 10.64 30.13 5.50
N PRO A 37 11.67 30.88 5.01
CA PRO A 37 13.06 30.63 5.34
C PRO A 37 13.54 31.30 6.64
N ASP A 38 14.29 30.53 7.42
CA ASP A 38 15.40 30.87 8.32
C ASP A 38 15.39 32.23 9.06
N SER A 39 15.08 32.17 10.35
CA SER A 39 15.75 33.00 11.36
C SER A 39 16.06 32.20 12.63
N VAL A 40 17.36 32.20 12.94
CA VAL A 40 18.15 31.58 14.02
C VAL A 40 17.47 31.56 15.41
N PRO A 41 17.69 30.51 16.22
CA PRO A 41 17.01 30.31 17.50
C PRO A 41 17.59 31.18 18.61
N GLU A 42 16.75 32.01 19.22
CA GLU A 42 17.10 32.73 20.45
C GLU A 42 16.58 31.96 21.67
N THR A 43 17.56 31.60 22.49
CA THR A 43 17.54 30.98 23.80
C THR A 43 16.40 31.42 24.71
N VAL A 44 15.70 30.43 25.28
CA VAL A 44 14.82 30.57 26.45
C VAL A 44 15.68 30.93 27.67
N PRO A 45 15.45 32.07 28.37
CA PRO A 45 16.01 32.29 29.70
C PRO A 45 15.09 31.67 30.76
N GLU A 46 15.72 30.98 31.71
CA GLU A 46 15.13 30.43 32.94
C GLU A 46 14.54 31.53 33.85
N PRO A 47 13.61 31.20 34.77
CA PRO A 47 12.92 32.19 35.60
C PRO A 47 13.78 32.62 36.80
N GLU A 48 14.10 33.92 36.87
CA GLU A 48 14.68 34.53 38.07
C GLU A 48 13.60 34.85 39.11
N LEU A 49 13.83 34.38 40.33
CA LEU A 49 13.07 34.70 41.54
C LEU A 49 13.48 36.09 42.04
N GLU A 50 12.58 37.08 41.96
CA GLU A 50 12.73 38.34 42.69
C GLU A 50 11.53 38.60 43.64
N THR A 51 11.88 39.03 44.84
CA THR A 51 11.02 39.30 46.00
C THR A 51 10.30 40.66 45.89
N PRO A 52 9.27 40.93 46.72
CA PRO A 52 8.16 41.81 46.38
C PRO A 52 8.41 43.28 46.72
N GLN A 53 7.88 44.19 45.89
CA GLN A 53 7.62 45.57 46.32
C GLN A 53 6.23 46.03 45.86
N ALA A 54 5.46 46.46 46.84
CA ALA A 54 4.16 47.11 46.69
C ALA A 54 4.33 48.54 46.16
N GLN A 55 3.58 48.91 45.13
CA GLN A 55 3.08 50.27 44.96
C GLN A 55 1.65 50.25 44.40
N ASP A 56 0.75 50.72 45.26
CA ASP A 56 -0.62 51.14 45.02
C ASP A 56 -0.71 52.23 43.94
N THR A 57 -1.62 52.07 42.98
CA THR A 57 -2.51 53.14 42.48
C THR A 57 -3.63 52.52 41.63
N GLY A 58 -4.83 52.40 42.20
CA GLY A 58 -6.07 52.37 41.41
C GLY A 58 -6.53 53.80 41.03
N PRO A 59 -7.68 53.99 40.34
CA PRO A 59 -8.59 53.00 39.75
C PRO A 59 -9.04 53.31 38.29
N ALA A 60 -9.41 52.22 37.59
CA ALA A 60 -10.42 51.96 36.53
C ALA A 60 -11.17 53.13 35.82
N PRO A 61 -11.72 52.94 34.58
CA PRO A 61 -12.90 52.07 34.46
C PRO A 61 -13.09 51.23 33.18
N ALA A 62 -13.71 50.06 33.40
CA ALA A 62 -14.81 49.46 32.63
C ALA A 62 -14.53 48.63 31.36
N ASP A 63 -14.38 47.32 31.53
CA ASP A 63 -15.39 46.32 31.08
C ASP A 63 -15.29 45.00 31.87
N ASP A 64 -15.37 45.09 33.20
CA ASP A 64 -15.15 43.92 34.09
C ASP A 64 -16.37 42.99 34.15
N GLY A 65 -17.54 43.46 33.71
CA GLY A 65 -18.77 42.67 33.67
C GLY A 65 -18.84 41.69 32.50
N THR A 66 -18.36 42.11 31.32
CA THR A 66 -18.31 41.26 30.12
C THR A 66 -17.14 40.28 30.20
N SER A 67 -15.98 40.74 30.70
CA SER A 67 -14.79 39.89 30.88
C SER A 67 -14.99 38.79 31.92
N ALA A 68 -15.59 39.10 33.08
CA ALA A 68 -15.84 38.08 34.10
C ALA A 68 -16.91 37.05 33.67
N ALA A 69 -17.94 37.49 32.93
CA ALA A 69 -18.96 36.60 32.39
C ALA A 69 -18.40 35.70 31.26
N GLU A 70 -17.51 36.23 30.43
CA GLU A 70 -16.83 35.46 29.38
C GLU A 70 -15.83 34.46 29.97
N VAL A 71 -15.07 34.84 31.00
CA VAL A 71 -14.19 33.92 31.75
C VAL A 71 -14.99 32.79 32.37
N ALA A 72 -16.17 33.06 32.94
CA ALA A 72 -17.05 32.02 33.47
C ALA A 72 -17.53 31.06 32.37
N ARG A 73 -18.00 31.57 31.23
CA ARG A 73 -18.42 30.75 30.07
C ARG A 73 -17.28 29.91 29.48
N LEU A 74 -16.11 30.52 29.30
CA LEU A 74 -14.93 29.81 28.80
C LEU A 74 -14.46 28.75 29.79
N SER A 75 -14.57 29.00 31.10
CA SER A 75 -14.24 27.99 32.11
C SER A 75 -15.21 26.80 32.08
N GLU A 76 -16.50 27.05 31.88
CA GLU A 76 -17.52 26.01 31.74
C GLU A 76 -17.30 25.16 30.48
N LEU A 77 -17.05 25.80 29.33
CA LEU A 77 -16.70 25.11 28.08
C LEU A 77 -15.41 24.30 28.21
N LEU A 78 -14.41 24.82 28.92
CA LEU A 78 -13.13 24.13 29.14
C LEU A 78 -13.32 22.91 30.07
N GLU A 79 -14.20 22.98 31.07
CA GLU A 79 -14.58 21.82 31.87
C GLU A 79 -15.33 20.77 31.03
N GLU A 80 -16.26 21.20 30.16
CA GLU A 80 -16.96 20.31 29.22
C GLU A 80 -16.00 19.61 28.24
N GLU A 81 -15.05 20.34 27.66
CA GLU A 81 -14.03 19.79 26.76
C GLU A 81 -13.08 18.83 27.48
N LYS A 82 -12.70 19.12 28.73
CA LYS A 82 -11.89 18.20 29.55
C LYS A 82 -12.63 16.89 29.83
N LEU A 83 -13.93 16.96 30.11
CA LEU A 83 -14.77 15.78 30.30
C LEU A 83 -14.90 14.97 29.00
N ALA A 84 -15.08 15.64 27.86
CA ALA A 84 -15.13 14.98 26.56
C ALA A 84 -13.79 14.30 26.22
N ASN A 85 -12.65 14.96 26.48
CA ASN A 85 -11.33 14.39 26.29
C ASN A 85 -11.09 13.17 27.20
N ALA A 86 -11.45 13.25 28.48
CA ALA A 86 -11.35 12.11 29.39
C ALA A 86 -12.16 10.89 28.91
N GLN A 87 -13.37 11.11 28.37
CA GLN A 87 -14.19 10.05 27.79
C GLN A 87 -13.58 9.47 26.51
N LEU A 88 -12.99 10.30 25.65
CA LEU A 88 -12.31 9.84 24.44
C LEU A 88 -11.03 9.06 24.76
N GLU A 89 -10.27 9.49 25.76
CA GLU A 89 -9.11 8.74 26.25
C GLU A 89 -9.50 7.40 26.85
N GLU A 90 -10.59 7.34 27.63
CA GLU A 90 -11.10 6.07 28.15
C GLU A 90 -11.57 5.15 27.02
N ARG A 91 -12.31 5.69 26.04
CA ARG A 91 -12.66 4.93 24.82
C ARG A 91 -11.43 4.45 24.07
N ASN A 92 -10.42 5.30 23.90
CA ASN A 92 -9.17 4.94 23.23
C ASN A 92 -8.42 3.84 24.01
N ARG A 93 -8.35 3.93 25.34
CA ARG A 93 -7.79 2.88 26.21
C ARG A 93 -8.56 1.57 26.06
N THR A 94 -9.90 1.60 26.06
CA THR A 94 -10.70 0.38 25.88
C THR A 94 -10.55 -0.21 24.48
N LEU A 95 -10.43 0.62 23.44
CA LEU A 95 -10.16 0.16 22.07
C LEU A 95 -8.76 -0.43 21.94
N ASN A 96 -7.74 0.20 22.53
CA ASN A 96 -6.37 -0.32 22.56
C ASN A 96 -6.28 -1.62 23.36
N ALA A 97 -6.96 -1.71 24.50
CA ALA A 97 -7.06 -2.95 25.28
C ALA A 97 -7.71 -4.06 24.44
N ARG A 98 -8.83 -3.77 23.77
CA ARG A 98 -9.50 -4.72 22.86
C ARG A 98 -8.63 -5.11 21.66
N LEU A 99 -7.82 -4.20 21.12
CA LEU A 99 -6.89 -4.49 20.03
C LEU A 99 -5.68 -5.31 20.50
N SER A 100 -5.24 -5.13 21.75
CA SER A 100 -4.16 -5.93 22.36
C SER A 100 -4.63 -7.32 22.80
N GLU A 101 -5.89 -7.45 23.20
CA GLU A 101 -6.53 -8.74 23.53
C GLU A 101 -7.01 -9.48 22.29
N ALA A 102 -7.33 -8.77 21.20
CA ALA A 102 -7.52 -9.39 19.91
C ALA A 102 -6.20 -10.12 19.56
N PRO A 103 -6.23 -11.43 19.28
CA PRO A 103 -5.03 -12.12 18.86
C PRO A 103 -4.50 -11.35 17.66
N ALA A 104 -3.25 -10.89 17.74
CA ALA A 104 -2.54 -10.36 16.60
C ALA A 104 -2.81 -11.33 15.45
N ALA A 105 -3.28 -10.80 14.31
CA ALA A 105 -3.58 -11.62 13.14
C ALA A 105 -2.46 -12.66 12.99
N PRO A 106 -2.78 -13.96 12.86
CA PRO A 106 -1.75 -14.99 12.87
C PRO A 106 -0.72 -14.57 11.85
N VAL A 107 0.49 -14.24 12.33
CA VAL A 107 1.60 -13.92 11.44
C VAL A 107 1.71 -15.16 10.57
N PRO A 108 1.41 -15.08 9.26
CA PRO A 108 1.47 -16.27 8.42
C PRO A 108 2.86 -16.86 8.61
N ASP A 109 2.97 -18.18 8.81
CA ASP A 109 4.26 -18.84 8.96
C ASP A 109 5.23 -18.27 7.92
N ALA A 110 6.44 -17.89 8.34
CA ALA A 110 7.39 -17.20 7.46
C ALA A 110 7.58 -17.96 6.14
N ALA A 111 7.53 -19.29 6.18
CA ALA A 111 7.55 -20.19 5.03
C ALA A 111 6.36 -19.99 4.07
N LEU A 112 5.13 -19.82 4.57
CA LEU A 112 3.95 -19.55 3.73
C LEU A 112 4.05 -18.16 3.07
N GLN A 113 4.60 -17.18 3.78
CA GLN A 113 4.82 -15.84 3.21
C GLN A 113 5.83 -15.88 2.07
N GLU A 114 6.92 -16.62 2.26
CA GLU A 114 7.96 -16.82 1.26
C GLU A 114 7.42 -17.56 0.03
N GLN A 115 6.64 -18.63 0.22
CA GLN A 115 5.96 -19.33 -0.88
C GLN A 115 5.02 -18.43 -1.68
N LEU A 116 4.21 -17.62 -1.00
CA LEU A 116 3.32 -16.66 -1.68
C LEU A 116 4.10 -15.57 -2.42
N ALA A 117 5.25 -15.15 -1.90
CA ALA A 117 6.12 -14.19 -2.58
C ALA A 117 6.72 -14.81 -3.86
N ALA A 118 7.28 -16.01 -3.78
CA ALA A 118 7.81 -16.74 -4.93
C ALA A 118 6.74 -17.03 -6.00
N GLN A 119 5.51 -17.37 -5.59
CA GLN A 119 4.40 -17.56 -6.51
C GLN A 119 4.00 -16.25 -7.22
N ARG A 120 4.00 -15.12 -6.52
CA ARG A 120 3.70 -13.82 -7.14
C ARG A 120 4.78 -13.42 -8.13
N GLU A 121 6.04 -13.71 -7.83
CA GLU A 121 7.16 -13.48 -8.74
C GLU A 121 7.02 -14.32 -10.01
N SER A 122 6.75 -15.62 -9.90
CA SER A 122 6.56 -16.48 -11.08
C SER A 122 5.34 -16.07 -11.92
N MET A 123 4.25 -15.63 -11.30
CA MET A 123 3.11 -15.05 -12.01
C MET A 123 3.47 -13.74 -12.73
N ALA A 124 4.25 -12.86 -12.09
CA ALA A 124 4.68 -11.61 -12.71
C ALA A 124 5.60 -11.84 -13.92
N ASP A 125 6.49 -12.84 -13.83
CA ASP A 125 7.36 -13.25 -14.94
C ASP A 125 6.55 -13.80 -16.12
N LEU A 126 5.56 -14.66 -15.84
CA LEU A 126 4.64 -15.18 -16.87
C LEU A 126 3.86 -14.05 -17.56
N ASP A 127 3.33 -13.11 -16.79
CA ASP A 127 2.60 -11.97 -17.34
C ASP A 127 3.50 -11.09 -18.22
N ALA A 128 4.75 -10.89 -17.83
CA ALA A 128 5.74 -10.17 -18.62
C ALA A 128 6.01 -10.88 -19.96
N GLU A 129 6.24 -12.19 -19.94
CA GLU A 129 6.47 -12.98 -21.16
C GLU A 129 5.24 -13.02 -22.07
N LEU A 130 4.03 -13.16 -21.51
CA LEU A 130 2.77 -13.09 -22.27
C LEU A 130 2.55 -11.71 -22.89
N SER A 131 2.89 -10.63 -22.19
CA SER A 131 2.81 -9.27 -22.73
C SER A 131 3.77 -9.08 -23.91
N ARG A 132 4.99 -9.62 -23.81
CA ARG A 132 5.98 -9.62 -24.88
C ARG A 132 5.52 -10.44 -26.08
N LEU A 133 4.91 -11.61 -25.85
CA LEU A 133 4.36 -12.44 -26.90
C LEU A 133 3.20 -11.76 -27.65
N ARG A 134 2.32 -11.05 -26.93
CA ARG A 134 1.25 -10.26 -27.56
C ARG A 134 1.83 -9.16 -28.43
N LEU A 135 2.82 -8.43 -27.92
CA LEU A 135 3.47 -7.35 -28.66
C LEU A 135 4.21 -7.85 -29.91
N SER A 136 4.93 -8.97 -29.83
CA SER A 136 5.64 -9.56 -30.98
C SER A 136 4.65 -10.07 -32.05
N ASN A 137 3.53 -10.68 -31.64
CA ASN A 137 2.46 -11.09 -32.54
C ASN A 137 1.76 -9.90 -33.22
N ASP A 138 1.50 -8.83 -32.48
CA ASP A 138 0.91 -7.62 -33.06
C ASP A 138 1.84 -6.97 -34.09
N MET A 139 3.16 -6.98 -33.82
CA MET A 139 4.16 -6.54 -34.79
C MET A 139 4.20 -7.46 -36.02
N LEU A 140 4.16 -8.78 -35.84
CA LEU A 140 4.09 -9.73 -36.94
C LEU A 140 2.85 -9.49 -37.81
N ARG A 141 1.65 -9.34 -37.21
CA ARG A 141 0.41 -9.03 -37.93
C ARG A 141 0.52 -7.75 -38.76
N LYS A 142 1.02 -6.66 -38.16
CA LYS A 142 1.24 -5.38 -38.87
C LYS A 142 2.20 -5.54 -40.05
N THR A 143 3.30 -6.25 -39.86
CA THR A 143 4.26 -6.49 -40.96
C THR A 143 3.67 -7.35 -42.08
N CYS A 144 2.85 -8.37 -41.75
CA CYS A 144 2.13 -9.15 -42.74
C CYS A 144 1.08 -8.33 -43.49
N GLU A 145 0.38 -7.40 -42.83
CA GLU A 145 -0.56 -6.47 -43.48
C GLU A 145 0.16 -5.55 -44.45
N GLN A 146 1.29 -4.96 -44.05
CA GLN A 146 2.14 -4.13 -44.92
C GLN A 146 2.65 -4.91 -46.13
N LEU A 147 3.12 -6.14 -45.93
CA LEU A 147 3.58 -7.01 -47.01
C LEU A 147 2.44 -7.34 -47.99
N ARG A 148 1.23 -7.65 -47.49
CA ARG A 148 0.07 -7.90 -48.36
C ARG A 148 -0.32 -6.65 -49.14
N ALA A 149 -0.32 -5.47 -48.51
CA ALA A 149 -0.62 -4.22 -49.19
C ALA A 149 0.40 -3.89 -50.29
N ALA A 150 1.69 -4.07 -50.01
CA ALA A 150 2.76 -3.89 -51.00
C ALA A 150 2.62 -4.87 -52.18
N LEU A 151 2.36 -6.15 -51.90
CA LEU A 151 2.11 -7.17 -52.93
C LEU A 151 0.87 -6.85 -53.79
N GLN A 152 -0.21 -6.38 -53.17
CA GLN A 152 -1.42 -5.95 -53.90
C GLN A 152 -1.18 -4.73 -54.79
N ALA A 153 -0.33 -3.80 -54.34
CA ALA A 153 0.11 -2.66 -55.14
C ALA A 153 1.14 -3.04 -56.23
N GLY A 154 1.57 -4.32 -56.29
CA GLY A 154 2.63 -4.78 -57.19
C GLY A 154 4.03 -4.28 -56.82
N LEU A 155 4.19 -3.74 -55.61
CA LEU A 155 5.46 -3.25 -55.08
C LEU A 155 6.16 -4.38 -54.33
N GLY A 156 7.21 -4.93 -54.95
CA GLY A 156 8.11 -5.87 -54.27
C GLY A 156 9.12 -5.09 -53.44
N GLU A 157 8.92 -5.01 -52.12
CA GLU A 157 9.84 -4.34 -51.21
C GLU A 157 10.66 -5.37 -50.41
N PRO A 158 11.96 -5.60 -50.74
CA PRO A 158 12.80 -6.58 -50.04
C PRO A 158 12.95 -6.29 -48.55
N HIS A 159 12.89 -5.02 -48.15
CA HIS A 159 13.00 -4.62 -46.75
C HIS A 159 11.81 -5.11 -45.92
N LEU A 160 10.59 -5.09 -46.46
CA LEU A 160 9.39 -5.61 -45.78
C LEU A 160 9.48 -7.12 -45.56
N ILE A 161 10.08 -7.85 -46.50
CA ILE A 161 10.31 -9.30 -46.36
C ILE A 161 11.28 -9.56 -45.20
N ASN A 162 12.41 -8.84 -45.15
CA ASN A 162 13.36 -8.96 -44.05
C ASN A 162 12.73 -8.57 -42.71
N GLN A 163 11.89 -7.53 -42.68
CA GLN A 163 11.18 -7.11 -41.47
C GLN A 163 10.17 -8.16 -41.01
N ALA A 164 9.41 -8.76 -41.92
CA ALA A 164 8.49 -9.85 -41.62
C ALA A 164 9.22 -11.08 -41.08
N MET A 165 10.35 -11.46 -41.69
CA MET A 165 11.19 -12.57 -41.19
C MET A 165 11.73 -12.29 -39.78
N LEU A 166 12.16 -11.06 -39.49
CA LEU A 166 12.63 -10.68 -38.15
C LEU A 166 11.48 -10.70 -37.13
N ALA A 167 10.29 -10.21 -37.51
CA ALA A 167 9.11 -10.25 -36.66
C ALA A 167 8.66 -11.69 -36.37
N GLU A 168 8.76 -12.60 -37.35
CA GLU A 168 8.45 -14.02 -37.17
C GLU A 168 9.43 -14.69 -36.20
N LEU A 169 10.73 -14.45 -36.36
CA LEU A 169 11.74 -14.94 -35.43
C LEU A 169 11.53 -14.43 -34.01
N GLU A 170 11.14 -13.16 -33.85
CA GLU A 170 10.86 -12.59 -32.53
C GLU A 170 9.58 -13.17 -31.93
N SER A 171 8.54 -13.43 -32.73
CA SER A 171 7.34 -14.15 -32.29
C SER A 171 7.69 -15.54 -31.78
N LEU A 172 8.45 -16.33 -32.56
CA LEU A 172 8.85 -17.69 -32.17
C LEU A 172 9.74 -17.71 -30.91
N ARG A 173 10.58 -16.69 -30.73
CA ARG A 173 11.39 -16.55 -29.51
C ARG A 173 10.53 -16.21 -28.30
N ALA A 174 9.52 -15.36 -28.47
CA ALA A 174 8.57 -15.02 -27.41
C ALA A 174 7.67 -16.20 -27.06
N ASP A 175 7.20 -16.97 -28.05
CA ASP A 175 6.44 -18.21 -27.83
C ASP A 175 7.25 -19.18 -26.97
N ARG A 176 8.53 -19.38 -27.34
CA ARG A 176 9.41 -20.29 -26.60
C ARG A 176 9.80 -19.77 -25.21
N SER A 177 9.85 -18.46 -24.99
CA SER A 177 10.11 -17.91 -23.64
C SER A 177 8.90 -18.09 -22.73
N VAL A 178 7.69 -17.88 -23.25
CA VAL A 178 6.43 -18.20 -22.54
C VAL A 178 6.38 -19.67 -22.17
N GLU A 179 6.60 -20.59 -23.12
CA GLU A 179 6.61 -22.04 -22.84
C GLU A 179 7.61 -22.40 -21.72
N ARG A 180 8.80 -21.79 -21.72
CA ARG A 180 9.81 -22.03 -20.68
C ARG A 180 9.38 -21.49 -19.32
N ALA A 181 8.79 -20.30 -19.29
CA ALA A 181 8.27 -19.70 -18.06
C ALA A 181 7.12 -20.54 -17.49
N GLU A 182 6.23 -21.04 -18.35
CA GLU A 182 5.14 -21.94 -17.95
C GLU A 182 5.67 -23.25 -17.36
N VAL A 183 6.60 -23.90 -18.06
CA VAL A 183 7.22 -25.15 -17.57
C VAL A 183 7.91 -24.90 -16.23
N ARG A 184 8.63 -23.79 -16.07
CA ARG A 184 9.28 -23.44 -14.81
C ARG A 184 8.25 -23.24 -13.70
N ALA A 185 7.21 -22.45 -13.92
CA ALA A 185 6.16 -22.20 -12.93
C ALA A 185 5.44 -23.50 -12.51
N VAL A 186 5.23 -24.44 -13.45
CA VAL A 186 4.64 -25.75 -13.15
C VAL A 186 5.59 -26.61 -12.32
N LEU A 187 6.89 -26.63 -12.65
CA LEU A 187 7.89 -27.37 -11.87
C LEU A 187 7.99 -26.80 -10.45
N ASP A 188 8.09 -25.48 -10.31
CA ASP A 188 8.16 -24.79 -9.01
C ASP A 188 6.91 -25.07 -8.16
N ALA A 189 5.74 -25.24 -8.77
CA ALA A 189 4.50 -25.59 -8.07
C ALA A 189 4.43 -27.07 -7.63
N ILE A 190 5.07 -27.99 -8.37
CA ILE A 190 5.03 -29.44 -8.08
C ILE A 190 6.14 -29.85 -7.11
N GLU A 191 7.29 -29.17 -7.14
CA GLU A 191 8.44 -29.43 -6.27
C GLU A 191 8.07 -29.58 -4.77
N PRO A 192 7.32 -28.65 -4.14
CA PRO A 192 6.97 -28.79 -2.73
C PRO A 192 6.13 -30.05 -2.46
N VAL A 193 5.17 -30.38 -3.34
CA VAL A 193 4.33 -31.59 -3.21
C VAL A 193 5.15 -32.87 -3.32
N LEU A 194 6.19 -32.89 -4.18
CA LEU A 194 7.09 -34.04 -4.29
C LEU A 194 7.98 -34.20 -3.06
N SER A 195 8.48 -33.10 -2.49
CA SER A 195 9.28 -33.15 -1.25
C SER A 195 8.47 -33.69 -0.06
N GLU A 196 7.21 -33.28 0.08
CA GLU A 196 6.30 -33.77 1.12
C GLU A 196 6.02 -35.27 0.98
N VAL A 197 5.84 -35.77 -0.25
CA VAL A 197 5.53 -37.18 -0.53
C VAL A 197 6.75 -38.09 -0.41
N SER A 198 7.93 -37.60 -0.79
CA SER A 198 9.15 -38.41 -0.77
C SER A 198 9.76 -38.54 0.64
N GLY A 199 9.42 -37.66 1.59
CA GLY A 199 10.01 -37.66 2.93
C GLY A 199 11.54 -37.47 2.92
N ILE A 200 12.10 -37.04 1.78
CA ILE A 200 13.52 -36.76 1.62
C ILE A 200 13.70 -35.28 1.99
N PRO A 201 14.34 -34.96 3.12
CA PRO A 201 14.71 -33.58 3.39
C PRO A 201 15.64 -33.11 2.28
N MET A 202 15.35 -31.93 1.72
CA MET A 202 16.21 -31.26 0.74
C MET A 202 17.65 -31.23 1.28
N PRO A 203 18.67 -31.54 0.47
CA PRO A 203 20.04 -31.43 0.91
C PRO A 203 20.30 -29.96 1.26
N GLU A 204 20.64 -29.70 2.52
CA GLU A 204 21.10 -28.40 2.99
C GLU A 204 22.20 -27.90 2.05
N GLU A 205 22.01 -26.71 1.47
CA GLU A 205 23.04 -26.03 0.71
C GLU A 205 24.28 -25.90 1.60
N ALA A 206 25.30 -26.68 1.27
CA ALA A 206 26.59 -26.64 1.93
C ALA A 206 27.21 -25.26 1.67
N VAL A 207 27.12 -24.41 2.68
CA VAL A 207 27.97 -23.24 2.88
C VAL A 207 29.43 -23.67 2.72
N GLN A 208 30.09 -23.18 1.67
CA GLN A 208 31.53 -22.92 1.60
C GLN A 208 31.87 -21.95 0.48
#